data_AF-A0A0B6ZRN5-F1
#
_entry.id   AF-A0A0B6ZRN5-F1
#
_cell.length_a   1.000
_cell.length_b   1.000
_cell.length_c   1.000
_cell.angle_alpha   90.00
_cell.angle_beta   90.00
_cell.angle_gamma   90.00
#
_symmetry.space_group_name_H-M   'P 1'
#
loop_
_entity.id
_entity.type
_entity.pdbx_description
1 polymer ?
#
loop_
_entity_poly.entity_id
_entity_poly.type
_entity_poly.pdbx_seq_one_letter_code
_entity_poly.pdbx_strand_id
1 'polypeptide(L)'
;MKYMGDHPDRKSRVANEFTDKIFTAPISQEILRDEIYCQIMKQLTDNRNSVSEERGWELMWLVTGCFSPSTNLLKELTAFLRSRMYIGIANDSYNRLQKCLRNGVRKYPPHQVEVEAIQHKTTQILHKVYFPDDTDEGFEVESSTRAKDFCQNIANKLGLKSAEGFSLFVKIADKVISVPEGDFFFDFVRHLTDWIRKARPVKDGIPPTFTYQVFFMKKLWIKTIPGKDYQADVIFHYHQELPKFLRGYHKCTKDEASQLGALIYRVLFGEDKGNLAKIPEMLHRLIPSDLVKSQSVDDWKRSIISAYNKDAGTSSNDAKVSFLKLIYMWPTFGSAFFDVKQTTEPNYPESLLIAINKNGVNLIHPQTKELIATHPFSKISNWSSGNTYFHMTIGNLVRGSKLLCETSMGYKMDDLLTSYISLMLNNLNRKGRT
;
A
#
# COMPACT_ATOMS: atom_id res chain seq x y z
N MET A 1 9.62 34.84 -8.70
CA MET A 1 9.73 35.55 -10.00
C MET A 1 9.37 34.66 -11.20
N LYS A 2 10.20 33.69 -11.63
CA LYS A 2 9.89 32.84 -12.81
C LYS A 2 8.53 32.11 -12.73
N TYR A 3 8.22 31.48 -11.60
CA TYR A 3 6.91 30.86 -11.36
C TYR A 3 5.77 31.88 -11.55
N MET A 4 5.89 33.05 -10.93
CA MET A 4 4.90 34.14 -10.95
C MET A 4 4.80 34.87 -12.30
N GLY A 5 5.69 34.59 -13.26
CA GLY A 5 5.70 35.26 -14.57
C GLY A 5 6.42 36.61 -14.58
N ASP A 6 7.09 37.00 -13.49
CA ASP A 6 7.81 38.28 -13.38
C ASP A 6 9.22 38.25 -13.99
N HIS A 7 9.67 37.08 -14.46
CA HIS A 7 10.96 36.91 -15.11
C HIS A 7 10.81 35.99 -16.31
N PRO A 8 11.38 36.34 -17.48
CA PRO A 8 11.30 35.50 -18.68
C PRO A 8 11.92 34.12 -18.43
N ASP A 9 11.25 33.09 -18.92
CA ASP A 9 11.78 31.73 -18.93
C ASP A 9 11.21 30.95 -20.11
N ARG A 10 11.88 29.85 -20.46
CA ARG A 10 11.32 28.86 -21.39
C ARG A 10 10.13 28.19 -20.70
N LYS A 11 9.05 27.89 -21.44
CA LYS A 11 7.92 27.11 -20.90
C LYS A 11 8.46 25.82 -20.26
N SER A 12 8.27 25.68 -18.95
CA SER A 12 8.60 24.44 -18.24
C SER A 12 7.81 23.30 -18.85
N ARG A 13 8.46 22.14 -19.03
CA ARG A 13 7.80 20.91 -19.49
C ARG A 13 7.18 20.10 -18.34
N VAL A 14 7.52 20.42 -17.09
CA VAL A 14 7.08 19.67 -15.90
C VAL A 14 6.49 20.66 -14.89
N ALA A 15 5.27 20.38 -14.41
CA ALA A 15 4.51 21.33 -13.58
C ALA A 15 5.24 21.77 -12.30
N ASN A 16 6.03 20.86 -11.71
CA ASN A 16 6.73 21.10 -10.44
C ASN A 16 8.22 21.50 -10.58
N GLU A 17 8.73 21.81 -11.78
CA GLU A 17 10.15 22.16 -11.97
C GLU A 17 10.54 23.40 -11.14
N PHE A 18 9.71 24.43 -11.16
CA PHE A 18 9.96 25.66 -10.40
C PHE A 18 9.76 25.44 -8.90
N THR A 19 8.73 24.71 -8.51
CA THR A 19 8.44 24.46 -7.09
C THR A 19 9.53 23.58 -6.46
N ASP A 20 10.11 22.64 -7.20
CA ASP A 20 11.28 21.87 -6.75
C ASP A 20 12.46 22.80 -6.45
N LYS A 21 12.76 23.76 -7.34
CA LYS A 21 13.84 24.75 -7.13
C LYS A 21 13.57 25.66 -5.93
N ILE A 22 12.31 26.04 -5.70
CA ILE A 22 11.91 26.92 -4.59
C ILE A 22 11.97 26.18 -3.24
N PHE A 23 11.47 24.95 -3.18
CA PHE A 23 11.19 24.28 -1.90
C PHE A 23 12.20 23.22 -1.48
N THR A 24 13.08 22.72 -2.35
CA THR A 24 14.07 21.68 -1.98
C THR A 24 15.02 22.14 -0.87
N ALA A 25 15.65 23.31 -1.04
CA ALA A 25 16.58 23.86 -0.08
C ALA A 25 15.94 24.16 1.31
N PRO A 26 14.81 24.89 1.43
CA PRO A 26 14.20 25.22 2.72
C PRO A 26 13.59 24.01 3.45
N ILE A 27 13.24 22.94 2.73
CA ILE A 27 12.82 21.68 3.36
C ILE A 27 14.00 21.03 4.10
N SER A 28 15.18 21.03 3.47
CA SER A 28 16.40 20.41 4.01
C SER A 28 17.17 21.31 4.99
N GLN A 29 17.05 22.63 4.85
CA GLN A 29 17.78 23.63 5.63
C GLN A 29 16.80 24.59 6.32
N GLU A 30 16.60 24.38 7.62
CA GLU A 30 15.64 25.15 8.41
C GLU A 30 15.90 26.67 8.36
N ILE A 31 17.15 27.10 8.27
CA ILE A 31 17.54 28.52 8.21
C ILE A 31 16.93 29.26 7.01
N LEU A 32 16.52 28.54 5.96
CA LEU A 32 15.95 29.12 4.74
C LEU A 32 14.42 29.18 4.76
N ARG A 33 13.75 28.63 5.78
CA ARG A 33 12.28 28.57 5.82
C ARG A 33 11.65 29.95 5.92
N ASP A 34 12.15 30.78 6.84
CA ASP A 34 11.68 32.15 7.03
C ASP A 34 11.90 32.99 5.78
N GLU A 35 13.07 32.83 5.15
CA GLU A 35 13.41 33.55 3.92
C GLU A 35 12.37 33.30 2.81
N ILE A 36 11.92 32.07 2.64
CA ILE A 36 10.91 31.74 1.62
C ILE A 36 9.56 32.37 1.94
N TYR A 37 9.13 32.37 3.20
CA TYR A 37 7.92 33.06 3.61
C TYR A 37 8.02 34.57 3.38
N CYS A 38 9.15 35.19 3.76
CA CYS A 38 9.42 36.60 3.53
C CYS A 38 9.42 36.95 2.04
N GLN A 39 10.06 36.16 1.19
CA GLN A 39 10.06 36.35 -0.27
C GLN A 39 8.64 36.28 -0.84
N ILE A 40 7.84 35.29 -0.45
CA ILE A 40 6.45 35.15 -0.95
C ILE A 40 5.60 36.33 -0.46
N MET A 41 5.64 36.68 0.84
CA MET A 41 4.88 37.82 1.37
C MET A 41 5.28 39.15 0.72
N LYS A 42 6.58 39.35 0.46
CA LYS A 42 7.10 40.52 -0.28
C LYS A 42 6.48 40.59 -1.67
N GLN A 43 6.47 39.49 -2.43
CA GLN A 43 5.92 39.46 -3.79
C GLN A 43 4.38 39.54 -3.83
N LEU A 44 3.70 39.34 -2.70
CA LEU A 44 2.25 39.52 -2.53
C LEU A 44 1.88 40.90 -1.93
N THR A 45 2.86 41.71 -1.53
CA THR A 45 2.61 43.05 -0.99
C THR A 45 2.67 44.06 -2.12
N ASP A 46 1.59 44.84 -2.28
CA ASP A 46 1.45 45.88 -3.31
C ASP A 46 1.69 45.40 -4.75
N ASN A 47 1.41 44.12 -5.03
CA ASN A 47 1.55 43.56 -6.36
C ASN A 47 0.36 43.97 -7.25
N ARG A 48 0.64 44.83 -8.25
CA ARG A 48 -0.38 45.35 -9.17
C ARG A 48 -0.69 44.42 -10.35
N ASN A 49 0.10 43.35 -10.51
CA ASN A 49 -0.11 42.37 -11.57
C ASN A 49 -0.94 41.20 -11.00
N SER A 50 -2.22 41.16 -11.36
CA SER A 50 -3.17 40.16 -10.83
C SER A 50 -2.75 38.71 -11.10
N VAL A 51 -2.17 38.43 -12.28
CA VAL A 51 -1.68 37.08 -12.64
C VAL A 51 -0.46 36.70 -11.79
N SER A 52 0.43 37.67 -11.55
CA SER A 52 1.58 37.46 -10.67
C SER A 52 1.14 37.22 -9.23
N GLU A 53 0.23 38.06 -8.71
CA GLU A 53 -0.32 37.94 -7.36
C GLU A 53 -1.00 36.58 -7.14
N GLU A 54 -1.86 36.18 -8.08
CA GLU A 54 -2.55 34.89 -8.05
C GLU A 54 -1.55 33.71 -7.93
N ARG A 55 -0.48 33.73 -8.73
CA ARG A 55 0.58 32.72 -8.65
C ARG A 55 1.41 32.81 -7.38
N GLY A 56 1.55 33.99 -6.78
CA GLY A 56 2.14 34.16 -5.45
C GLY A 56 1.32 33.46 -4.37
N TRP A 57 -0.01 33.52 -4.47
CA TRP A 57 -0.91 32.80 -3.57
C TRP A 57 -0.84 31.29 -3.73
N GLU A 58 -0.64 30.79 -4.96
CA GLU A 58 -0.35 29.36 -5.17
C GLU A 58 0.91 28.93 -4.41
N LEU A 59 1.98 29.74 -4.45
CA LEU A 59 3.21 29.46 -3.70
C LEU A 59 2.98 29.52 -2.18
N MET A 60 2.19 30.48 -1.68
CA MET A 60 1.80 30.56 -0.27
C MET A 60 1.03 29.30 0.18
N TRP A 61 0.09 28.83 -0.64
CA TRP A 61 -0.69 27.63 -0.37
C TRP A 61 0.17 26.36 -0.35
N LEU A 62 1.15 26.27 -1.26
CA LEU A 62 2.11 25.16 -1.31
C LEU A 62 3.03 25.15 -0.09
N VAL A 63 3.64 26.29 0.27
CA VAL A 63 4.62 26.35 1.38
C VAL A 63 3.97 26.07 2.74
N THR A 64 2.75 26.55 2.97
CA THR A 64 1.99 26.33 4.21
C THR A 64 1.57 24.87 4.41
N GLY A 65 1.65 24.04 3.37
CA GLY A 65 1.49 22.58 3.47
C GLY A 65 2.80 21.80 3.62
N CYS A 66 3.96 22.47 3.54
CA CYS A 66 5.27 21.83 3.59
C CYS A 66 5.94 21.98 4.96
N PHE A 67 6.06 23.21 5.46
CA PHE A 67 6.73 23.52 6.72
C PHE A 67 6.19 24.83 7.32
N SER A 68 6.26 24.97 8.64
CA SER A 68 5.96 26.22 9.33
C SER A 68 7.18 27.16 9.32
N PRO A 69 6.98 28.49 9.40
CA PRO A 69 8.07 29.41 9.70
C PRO A 69 8.57 29.24 11.15
N SER A 70 9.63 29.96 11.51
CA SER A 70 10.06 30.12 12.89
C SER A 70 9.00 30.81 13.76
N THR A 71 9.15 30.69 15.08
CA THR A 71 8.28 31.39 16.03
C THR A 71 8.33 32.91 15.90
N ASN A 72 9.45 33.47 15.45
CA ASN A 72 9.62 34.91 15.25
C ASN A 72 8.75 35.42 14.09
N LEU A 73 8.71 34.68 12.97
CA LEU A 73 7.96 35.07 11.78
C LEU A 73 6.49 34.61 11.82
N LEU A 74 6.17 33.58 12.62
CA LEU A 74 4.82 32.99 12.68
C LEU A 74 3.72 34.01 12.97
N LYS A 75 3.98 34.98 13.87
CA LYS A 75 3.03 36.03 14.21
C LYS A 75 2.72 36.91 12.99
N GLU A 76 3.76 37.33 12.27
CA GLU A 76 3.62 38.23 11.13
C GLU A 76 2.98 37.51 9.93
N LEU A 77 3.37 36.26 9.66
CA LEU A 77 2.71 35.43 8.64
C LEU A 77 1.22 35.25 8.98
N THR A 78 0.88 35.00 10.23
CA THR A 78 -0.51 34.84 10.67
C THR A 78 -1.30 36.13 10.46
N ALA A 79 -0.73 37.28 10.83
CA ALA A 79 -1.36 38.58 10.60
C ALA A 79 -1.56 38.85 9.10
N PHE A 80 -0.54 38.56 8.29
CA PHE A 80 -0.57 38.71 6.83
C PHE A 80 -1.70 37.89 6.19
N LEU A 81 -1.85 36.62 6.56
CA LEU A 81 -2.91 35.74 6.06
C LEU A 81 -4.30 36.21 6.53
N ARG A 82 -4.42 36.57 7.81
CA ARG A 82 -5.69 37.02 8.41
C ARG A 82 -6.23 38.31 7.76
N SER A 83 -5.35 39.26 7.44
CA SER A 83 -5.76 40.51 6.78
C SER A 83 -6.24 40.31 5.33
N ARG A 84 -6.09 39.10 4.78
CA ARG A 84 -6.39 38.73 3.39
C ARG A 84 -7.36 37.55 3.29
N MET A 85 -8.04 37.16 4.37
CA MET A 85 -8.94 35.98 4.38
C MET A 85 -10.12 36.06 3.38
N TYR A 86 -10.45 37.25 2.88
CA TYR A 86 -11.41 37.42 1.80
C TYR A 86 -10.96 36.74 0.49
N ILE A 87 -9.64 36.52 0.33
CA ILE A 87 -9.04 35.69 -0.70
C ILE A 87 -9.12 34.25 -0.20
N GLY A 88 -9.98 33.40 -0.80
CA GLY A 88 -10.20 32.02 -0.32
C GLY A 88 -8.92 31.22 -0.11
N ILE A 89 -7.92 31.37 -0.99
CA ILE A 89 -6.61 30.71 -0.89
C ILE A 89 -5.83 31.17 0.36
N ALA A 90 -5.97 32.41 0.81
CA ALA A 90 -5.34 32.90 2.03
C ALA A 90 -5.93 32.24 3.28
N ASN A 91 -7.26 32.08 3.31
CA ASN A 91 -7.96 31.35 4.36
C ASN A 91 -7.52 29.87 4.40
N ASP A 92 -7.44 29.21 3.24
CA ASP A 92 -6.94 27.84 3.14
C ASP A 92 -5.47 27.72 3.57
N SER A 93 -4.62 28.67 3.17
CA SER A 93 -3.21 28.72 3.57
C SER A 93 -3.06 28.86 5.09
N TYR A 94 -3.91 29.66 5.74
CA TYR A 94 -3.95 29.75 7.20
C TYR A 94 -4.34 28.41 7.85
N ASN A 95 -5.37 27.75 7.35
CA ASN A 95 -5.79 26.43 7.86
C ASN A 95 -4.70 25.37 7.67
N ARG A 96 -4.01 25.38 6.54
CA ARG A 96 -2.89 24.49 6.22
C ARG A 96 -1.69 24.73 7.14
N LEU A 97 -1.36 25.99 7.42
CA LEU A 97 -0.33 26.35 8.38
C LEU A 97 -0.61 25.76 9.77
N GLN A 98 -1.86 25.83 10.25
CA GLN A 98 -2.26 25.21 11.52
C GLN A 98 -2.09 23.69 11.51
N LYS A 99 -2.43 23.03 10.39
CA LYS A 99 -2.20 21.59 10.22
C LYS A 99 -0.71 21.25 10.19
N CYS A 100 0.10 22.04 9.50
CA CYS A 100 1.55 21.84 9.44
C CYS A 100 2.20 21.97 10.82
N LEU A 101 1.81 22.96 11.63
CA LEU A 101 2.28 23.11 13.02
C LEU A 101 1.99 21.88 13.88
N ARG A 102 0.85 21.20 13.66
CA ARG A 102 0.47 19.98 14.41
C ARG A 102 1.12 18.73 13.86
N ASN A 103 1.19 18.60 12.53
CA ASN A 103 1.59 17.38 11.85
C ASN A 103 3.10 17.33 11.58
N GLY A 104 3.82 18.46 11.71
CA GLY A 104 5.24 18.54 11.44
C GLY A 104 5.56 18.85 9.97
N VAL A 105 6.85 18.72 9.64
CA VAL A 105 7.43 19.17 8.38
C VAL A 105 7.55 18.02 7.38
N ARG A 106 7.21 18.30 6.12
CA ARG A 106 7.44 17.42 4.95
C ARG A 106 8.94 17.21 4.71
N LYS A 107 9.29 16.05 4.16
CA LYS A 107 10.67 15.69 3.79
C LYS A 107 11.00 15.97 2.32
N TYR A 108 9.99 16.15 1.46
CA TYR A 108 10.15 16.40 0.03
C TYR A 108 9.30 17.58 -0.44
N PRO A 109 9.71 18.27 -1.52
CA PRO A 109 8.92 19.33 -2.16
C PRO A 109 7.50 18.89 -2.54
N PRO A 110 6.60 19.85 -2.81
CA PRO A 110 5.26 19.55 -3.29
C PRO A 110 5.25 18.58 -4.46
N HIS A 111 4.39 17.57 -4.36
CA HIS A 111 4.19 16.61 -5.44
C HIS A 111 3.51 17.29 -6.63
N GLN A 112 3.70 16.76 -7.85
CA GLN A 112 3.11 17.30 -9.08
C GLN A 112 1.59 17.49 -8.96
N VAL A 113 0.90 16.53 -8.36
CA VAL A 113 -0.55 16.60 -8.09
C VAL A 113 -0.93 17.80 -7.21
N GLU A 114 -0.11 18.15 -6.21
CA GLU A 114 -0.36 19.31 -5.34
C GLU A 114 -0.21 20.62 -6.14
N VAL A 115 0.78 20.69 -7.02
CA VAL A 115 1.05 21.86 -7.87
C VAL A 115 -0.02 22.02 -8.94
N GLU A 116 -0.40 20.94 -9.61
CA GLU A 116 -1.45 20.96 -10.63
C GLU A 116 -2.81 21.33 -10.05
N ALA A 117 -3.16 20.81 -8.86
CA ALA A 117 -4.43 21.14 -8.21
C ALA A 117 -4.57 22.66 -7.98
N ILE A 118 -3.56 23.30 -7.40
CA ILE A 118 -3.65 24.73 -7.09
C ILE A 118 -3.58 25.60 -8.37
N GLN A 119 -2.85 25.15 -9.41
CA GLN A 119 -2.84 25.81 -10.72
C GLN A 119 -4.20 25.75 -11.43
N HIS A 120 -4.97 24.68 -11.22
CA HIS A 120 -6.35 24.55 -11.69
C HIS A 120 -7.39 25.13 -10.72
N LYS A 121 -6.95 25.92 -9.73
CA LYS A 121 -7.80 26.63 -8.76
C LYS A 121 -8.61 25.70 -7.87
N THR A 122 -8.11 24.50 -7.61
CA THR A 122 -8.72 23.53 -6.69
C THR A 122 -7.82 23.33 -5.47
N THR A 123 -8.37 23.51 -4.27
CA THR A 123 -7.64 23.24 -3.01
C THR A 123 -7.94 21.85 -2.45
N GLN A 124 -8.93 21.15 -3.01
CA GLN A 124 -9.27 19.75 -2.70
C GLN A 124 -8.57 18.81 -3.70
N ILE A 125 -7.85 17.83 -3.19
CA ILE A 125 -7.15 16.84 -4.02
C ILE A 125 -7.79 15.48 -3.80
N LEU A 126 -8.40 14.92 -4.85
CA LEU A 126 -8.90 13.54 -4.84
C LEU A 126 -7.85 12.60 -5.43
N HIS A 127 -7.37 11.66 -4.63
CA HIS A 127 -6.49 10.59 -5.07
C HIS A 127 -7.27 9.29 -5.23
N LYS A 128 -7.14 8.67 -6.40
CA LYS A 128 -7.73 7.35 -6.68
C LYS A 128 -7.01 6.25 -5.90
N VAL A 129 -7.78 5.36 -5.29
CA VAL A 129 -7.30 4.17 -4.56
C VAL A 129 -7.99 2.94 -5.13
N TYR A 130 -7.20 1.92 -5.46
CA TYR A 130 -7.65 0.64 -6.00
C TYR A 130 -7.79 -0.41 -4.90
N PHE A 131 -8.73 -1.33 -5.07
CA PHE A 131 -9.03 -2.40 -4.13
C PHE A 131 -8.83 -3.78 -4.77
N PRO A 132 -8.67 -4.85 -3.95
CA PRO A 132 -8.49 -6.21 -4.47
C PRO A 132 -9.66 -6.78 -5.27
N ASP A 133 -10.86 -6.23 -5.15
CA ASP A 133 -12.06 -6.65 -5.87
C ASP A 133 -12.19 -6.01 -7.28
N ASP A 134 -11.08 -5.47 -7.80
CA ASP A 134 -10.96 -4.75 -9.06
C ASP A 134 -11.78 -3.44 -9.15
N THR A 135 -12.23 -2.90 -8.00
CA THR A 135 -12.87 -1.59 -7.92
C THR A 135 -11.87 -0.48 -7.54
N ASP A 136 -12.27 0.79 -7.75
CA ASP A 136 -11.52 1.95 -7.32
C ASP A 136 -12.42 3.08 -6.83
N GLU A 137 -11.90 3.93 -5.93
CA GLU A 137 -12.59 5.12 -5.46
C GLU A 137 -11.66 6.33 -5.27
N GLY A 138 -12.23 7.53 -5.38
CA GLY A 138 -11.55 8.78 -5.05
C GLY A 138 -11.62 9.10 -3.55
N PHE A 139 -10.48 9.49 -2.98
CA PHE A 139 -10.35 9.92 -1.59
C PHE A 139 -9.66 11.27 -1.50
N GLU A 140 -10.17 12.14 -0.64
CA GLU A 140 -9.52 13.41 -0.37
C GLU A 140 -8.21 13.21 0.39
N VAL A 141 -7.14 13.81 -0.13
CA VAL A 141 -5.81 13.84 0.49
C VAL A 141 -5.31 15.26 0.59
N GLU A 142 -4.57 15.53 1.65
CA GLU A 142 -3.96 16.82 1.91
C GLU A 142 -2.44 16.70 1.94
N SER A 143 -1.74 17.82 1.84
CA SER A 143 -0.29 17.87 1.97
C SER A 143 0.22 17.26 3.27
N SER A 144 -0.57 17.33 4.35
CA SER A 144 -0.23 16.76 5.66
C SER A 144 -0.82 15.37 5.93
N THR A 145 -1.47 14.73 4.96
CA THR A 145 -2.05 13.39 5.14
C THR A 145 -0.94 12.36 5.32
N ARG A 146 -0.95 11.66 6.47
CA ARG A 146 -0.09 10.51 6.71
C ARG A 146 -0.79 9.22 6.26
N ALA A 147 0.00 8.20 5.94
CA ALA A 147 -0.52 6.92 5.46
C ALA A 147 -1.52 6.28 6.44
N LYS A 148 -1.28 6.35 7.76
CA LYS A 148 -2.22 5.85 8.77
C LYS A 148 -3.58 6.55 8.74
N ASP A 149 -3.59 7.87 8.56
CA ASP A 149 -4.80 8.69 8.57
C ASP A 149 -5.59 8.42 7.29
N PHE A 150 -4.86 8.27 6.17
CA PHE A 150 -5.43 7.88 4.89
C PHE A 150 -6.08 6.47 4.96
N CYS A 151 -5.37 5.48 5.53
CA CYS A 151 -5.94 4.14 5.77
C CYS A 151 -7.22 4.21 6.61
N GLN A 152 -7.26 5.06 7.65
CA GLN A 152 -8.43 5.20 8.51
C GLN A 152 -9.62 5.82 7.75
N ASN A 153 -9.36 6.84 6.92
CA ASN A 153 -10.40 7.46 6.09
C ASN A 153 -10.99 6.46 5.09
N ILE A 154 -10.15 5.64 4.46
CA ILE A 154 -10.59 4.57 3.55
C ILE A 154 -11.44 3.56 4.29
N ALA A 155 -10.96 3.06 5.44
CA ALA A 155 -11.68 2.09 6.26
C ALA A 155 -13.06 2.61 6.69
N ASN A 156 -13.15 3.88 7.11
CA ASN A 156 -14.41 4.51 7.49
C ASN A 156 -15.38 4.60 6.31
N LYS A 157 -14.90 5.04 5.13
CA LYS A 157 -15.75 5.19 3.93
C LYS A 157 -16.31 3.84 3.44
N LEU A 158 -15.49 2.79 3.50
CA LEU A 158 -15.88 1.43 3.12
C LEU A 158 -16.68 0.69 4.20
N GLY A 159 -16.94 1.32 5.36
CA GLY A 159 -17.69 0.70 6.45
C GLY A 159 -16.97 -0.48 7.11
N LEU A 160 -15.63 -0.48 7.12
CA LEU A 160 -14.83 -1.50 7.80
C LEU A 160 -14.93 -1.32 9.32
N LYS A 161 -14.94 -2.42 10.07
CA LYS A 161 -14.92 -2.38 11.54
C LYS A 161 -13.56 -1.96 12.10
N SER A 162 -12.48 -2.19 11.35
CA SER A 162 -11.13 -1.80 11.76
C SER A 162 -10.18 -1.65 10.58
N ALA A 163 -9.35 -0.60 10.62
CA ALA A 163 -8.22 -0.42 9.70
C ALA A 163 -6.97 -1.24 10.11
N GLU A 164 -6.98 -1.94 11.25
CA GLU A 164 -5.79 -2.63 11.76
C GLU A 164 -5.30 -3.72 10.77
N GLY A 165 -4.01 -3.64 10.45
CA GLY A 165 -3.35 -4.55 9.51
C GLY A 165 -3.63 -4.26 8.04
N PHE A 166 -4.43 -3.25 7.70
CA PHE A 166 -4.50 -2.71 6.35
C PHE A 166 -3.38 -1.68 6.12
N SER A 167 -2.95 -1.56 4.87
CA SER A 167 -1.90 -0.62 4.48
C SER A 167 -2.12 -0.13 3.05
N LEU A 168 -1.54 1.03 2.74
CA LEU A 168 -1.40 1.51 1.38
C LEU A 168 -0.21 0.83 0.71
N PHE A 169 -0.34 0.59 -0.59
CA PHE A 169 0.72 0.08 -1.45
C PHE A 169 0.82 0.93 -2.70
N VAL A 170 2.02 1.34 -3.07
CA VAL A 170 2.26 2.03 -4.34
C VAL A 170 2.82 1.02 -5.33
N LYS A 171 2.08 0.81 -6.43
CA LYS A 171 2.55 0.07 -7.60
C LYS A 171 3.12 1.06 -8.61
N ILE A 172 4.40 0.91 -8.93
CA ILE A 172 5.12 1.75 -9.89
C ILE A 172 6.10 0.88 -10.65
N ALA A 173 6.07 0.96 -11.99
CA ALA A 173 6.76 0.02 -12.86
C ALA A 173 6.46 -1.45 -12.47
N ASP A 174 7.49 -2.23 -12.14
CA ASP A 174 7.42 -3.63 -11.71
C ASP A 174 7.38 -3.80 -10.17
N LYS A 175 7.45 -2.71 -9.41
CA LYS A 175 7.52 -2.73 -7.94
C LYS A 175 6.17 -2.45 -7.32
N VAL A 176 5.89 -3.15 -6.23
CA VAL A 176 4.77 -2.88 -5.31
C VAL A 176 5.37 -2.73 -3.92
N ILE A 177 5.24 -1.55 -3.31
CA ILE A 177 5.87 -1.21 -2.04
C ILE A 177 4.83 -0.68 -1.06
N SER A 178 4.82 -1.21 0.17
CA SER A 178 3.95 -0.74 1.25
C SER A 178 4.39 0.65 1.72
N VAL A 179 3.42 1.53 1.99
CA VAL A 179 3.68 2.85 2.54
C VAL A 179 3.79 2.74 4.07
N PRO A 180 4.90 3.19 4.69
CA PRO A 180 5.02 3.24 6.14
C PRO A 180 3.91 4.10 6.77
N GLU A 181 3.24 3.57 7.79
CA GLU A 181 2.08 4.24 8.44
C GLU A 181 2.38 5.68 8.92
N GLY A 182 3.63 5.90 9.33
CA GLY A 182 4.10 7.19 9.83
C GLY A 182 4.45 8.20 8.75
N ASP A 183 4.63 7.82 7.49
CA ASP A 183 5.09 8.76 6.45
C ASP A 183 3.94 9.61 5.90
N PHE A 184 4.26 10.83 5.48
CA PHE A 184 3.36 11.64 4.67
C PHE A 184 3.19 10.97 3.30
N PHE A 185 1.94 10.85 2.85
CA PHE A 185 1.61 10.14 1.61
C PHE A 185 2.38 10.70 0.40
N PHE A 186 2.35 12.03 0.22
CA PHE A 186 3.05 12.67 -0.89
C PHE A 186 4.58 12.61 -0.77
N ASP A 187 5.14 12.57 0.44
CA ASP A 187 6.59 12.36 0.61
C ASP A 187 7.01 10.97 0.15
N PHE A 188 6.25 9.95 0.53
CA PHE A 188 6.56 8.58 0.14
C PHE A 188 6.47 8.40 -1.39
N VAL A 189 5.37 8.87 -2.00
CA VAL A 189 5.19 8.79 -3.46
C VAL A 189 6.32 9.54 -4.19
N ARG A 190 6.69 10.73 -3.71
CA ARG A 190 7.78 11.51 -4.30
C ARG A 190 9.12 10.78 -4.20
N HIS A 191 9.49 10.34 -3.00
CA HIS A 191 10.72 9.59 -2.76
C HIS A 191 10.82 8.35 -3.64
N LEU A 192 9.74 7.56 -3.69
CA LEU A 192 9.69 6.34 -4.47
C LEU A 192 9.85 6.62 -5.98
N THR A 193 9.17 7.64 -6.49
CA THR A 193 9.27 8.03 -7.90
C THR A 193 10.69 8.45 -8.26
N ASP A 194 11.34 9.25 -7.40
CA ASP A 194 12.73 9.70 -7.62
C ASP A 194 13.73 8.53 -7.52
N TRP A 195 13.52 7.59 -6.60
CA TRP A 195 14.34 6.38 -6.48
C TRP A 195 14.24 5.48 -7.73
N ILE A 196 13.02 5.24 -8.23
CA ILE A 196 12.81 4.46 -9.47
C ILE A 196 13.44 5.16 -10.67
N ARG A 197 13.31 6.48 -10.77
CA ARG A 197 13.92 7.26 -11.86
C ARG A 197 15.45 7.17 -11.86
N LYS A 198 16.09 7.21 -10.68
CA LYS A 198 17.55 7.05 -10.56
C LYS A 198 18.01 5.65 -10.94
N ALA A 199 17.21 4.62 -10.64
CA ALA A 199 17.55 3.23 -10.93
C ALA A 199 17.37 2.83 -12.41
N ARG A 200 16.61 3.62 -13.20
CA ARG A 200 16.33 3.33 -14.62
C ARG A 200 16.96 4.41 -15.52
N PRO A 201 18.04 4.11 -16.26
CA PRO A 201 18.69 5.07 -17.13
C PRO A 201 17.76 5.51 -18.27
N VAL A 202 17.94 6.75 -18.73
CA VAL A 202 17.23 7.32 -19.88
C VAL A 202 17.57 6.50 -21.13
N LYS A 203 16.58 5.81 -21.71
CA LYS A 203 16.70 5.24 -23.05
C LYS A 203 16.29 6.30 -24.07
N ASP A 204 17.08 6.46 -25.12
CA ASP A 204 16.77 7.26 -26.31
C ASP A 204 16.47 8.75 -26.06
N GLY A 205 17.05 9.34 -25.00
CA GLY A 205 16.91 10.77 -24.69
C GLY A 205 15.52 11.19 -24.19
N ILE A 206 14.58 10.26 -24.02
CA ILE A 206 13.24 10.51 -23.47
C ILE A 206 13.24 10.10 -22.00
N PRO A 207 13.07 11.03 -21.04
CA PRO A 207 12.93 10.69 -19.63
C PRO A 207 11.71 9.77 -19.44
N PRO A 208 11.86 8.63 -18.74
CA PRO A 208 10.73 7.75 -18.50
C PRO A 208 9.68 8.48 -17.65
N THR A 209 8.45 8.54 -18.17
CA THR A 209 7.28 8.95 -17.39
C THR A 209 6.77 7.73 -16.62
N PHE A 210 6.66 7.88 -15.30
CA PHE A 210 6.13 6.82 -14.45
C PHE A 210 4.73 7.20 -14.00
N THR A 211 3.76 6.34 -14.31
CA THR A 211 2.45 6.35 -13.66
C THR A 211 2.49 5.37 -12.49
N TYR A 212 2.00 5.79 -11.33
CA TYR A 212 1.84 4.92 -10.18
C TYR A 212 0.36 4.70 -9.88
N GLN A 213 0.05 3.57 -9.24
CA GLN A 213 -1.27 3.25 -8.72
C GLN A 213 -1.17 3.04 -7.20
N VAL A 214 -2.16 3.52 -6.45
CA VAL A 214 -2.24 3.32 -5.00
C VAL A 214 -3.28 2.26 -4.71
N PHE A 215 -2.89 1.22 -4.01
CA PHE A 215 -3.76 0.14 -3.56
C PHE A 215 -3.95 0.21 -2.05
N PHE A 216 -5.14 -0.11 -1.58
CA PHE A 216 -5.40 -0.35 -0.15
C PHE A 216 -5.69 -1.84 0.03
N MET A 217 -4.90 -2.53 0.86
CA MET A 217 -4.98 -3.99 0.99
C MET A 217 -4.64 -4.46 2.41
N LYS A 218 -5.10 -5.65 2.77
CA LYS A 218 -4.71 -6.31 4.02
C LYS A 218 -3.24 -6.74 3.92
N LYS A 219 -2.39 -6.16 4.77
CA LYS A 219 -0.96 -6.49 4.91
C LYS A 219 -0.73 -7.52 6.01
N LEU A 220 -1.32 -7.30 7.20
CA LEU A 220 -1.11 -8.11 8.40
C LEU A 220 -2.41 -8.78 8.84
N TRP A 221 -2.38 -10.11 8.95
CA TRP A 221 -3.57 -10.95 9.13
C TRP A 221 -3.82 -11.42 10.59
N ILE A 222 -3.23 -10.74 11.58
CA ILE A 222 -3.21 -11.20 12.99
C ILE A 222 -4.61 -11.39 13.57
N LYS A 223 -5.49 -10.40 13.40
CA LYS A 223 -6.85 -10.37 13.99
C LYS A 223 -7.97 -10.66 12.97
N THR A 224 -7.61 -11.18 11.80
CA THR A 224 -8.58 -11.50 10.75
C THR A 224 -9.35 -12.76 11.14
N ILE A 225 -10.67 -12.65 11.23
CA ILE A 225 -11.59 -13.77 11.49
C ILE A 225 -12.75 -13.61 10.49
N PRO A 226 -12.90 -14.53 9.51
CA PRO A 226 -14.00 -14.45 8.54
C PRO A 226 -15.37 -14.42 9.22
N GLY A 227 -16.27 -13.60 8.69
CA GLY A 227 -17.60 -13.30 9.22
C GLY A 227 -17.62 -12.21 10.29
N LYS A 228 -16.47 -11.83 10.88
CA LYS A 228 -16.44 -10.77 11.89
C LYS A 228 -16.60 -9.39 11.26
N ASP A 229 -16.02 -9.16 10.09
CA ASP A 229 -16.10 -7.91 9.34
C ASP A 229 -16.45 -8.21 7.88
N TYR A 230 -17.76 -8.18 7.59
CA TYR A 230 -18.31 -8.60 6.30
C TYR A 230 -17.76 -7.78 5.13
N GLN A 231 -17.64 -6.46 5.28
CA GLN A 231 -17.08 -5.59 4.24
C GLN A 231 -15.61 -5.93 3.98
N ALA A 232 -14.83 -6.17 5.05
CA ALA A 232 -13.45 -6.60 4.90
C ALA A 232 -13.33 -7.94 4.15
N ASP A 233 -14.24 -8.89 4.42
CA ASP A 233 -14.25 -10.20 3.78
C ASP A 233 -14.53 -10.12 2.27
N VAL A 234 -15.55 -9.36 1.88
CA VAL A 234 -16.06 -9.35 0.50
C VAL A 234 -15.30 -8.44 -0.45
N ILE A 235 -14.66 -7.38 0.06
CA ILE A 235 -13.84 -6.42 -0.70
C ILE A 235 -12.36 -6.84 -0.69
N PHE A 236 -11.84 -7.38 0.42
CA PHE A 236 -10.40 -7.62 0.58
C PHE A 236 -10.05 -9.10 0.75
N HIS A 237 -10.54 -9.75 1.82
CA HIS A 237 -9.97 -11.03 2.22
C HIS A 237 -10.15 -12.11 1.15
N TYR A 238 -11.35 -12.23 0.58
CA TYR A 238 -11.63 -13.21 -0.46
C TYR A 238 -10.74 -13.01 -1.69
N HIS A 239 -10.68 -11.78 -2.19
CA HIS A 239 -9.93 -11.45 -3.41
C HIS A 239 -8.42 -11.50 -3.22
N GLN A 240 -7.94 -11.33 -1.99
CA GLN A 240 -6.52 -11.54 -1.67
C GLN A 240 -6.14 -13.01 -1.47
N GLU A 241 -7.02 -13.85 -0.91
CA GLU A 241 -6.74 -15.26 -0.66
C GLU A 241 -7.01 -16.15 -1.89
N LEU A 242 -8.02 -15.83 -2.71
CA LEU A 242 -8.37 -16.58 -3.92
C LEU A 242 -7.17 -16.83 -4.86
N PRO A 243 -6.39 -15.83 -5.28
CA PRO A 243 -5.25 -16.07 -6.17
C PRO A 243 -4.14 -16.92 -5.51
N LYS A 244 -4.02 -16.89 -4.17
CA LYS A 244 -3.04 -17.73 -3.44
C LYS A 244 -3.49 -19.18 -3.42
N PHE A 245 -4.79 -19.41 -3.26
CA PHE A 245 -5.42 -20.72 -3.40
C PHE A 245 -5.27 -21.27 -4.82
N LEU A 246 -5.65 -20.50 -5.85
CA LEU A 246 -5.56 -20.94 -7.24
C LEU A 246 -4.12 -21.21 -7.70
N ARG A 247 -3.14 -20.50 -7.13
CA ARG A 247 -1.72 -20.78 -7.38
C ARG A 247 -1.22 -22.09 -6.75
N GLY A 248 -2.00 -22.70 -5.86
CA GLY A 248 -1.64 -23.95 -5.20
C GLY A 248 -0.68 -23.75 -4.04
N TYR A 249 -0.74 -22.63 -3.32
CA TYR A 249 0.18 -22.41 -2.18
C TYR A 249 -0.21 -23.15 -0.89
N HIS A 250 -1.36 -23.81 -0.88
CA HIS A 250 -1.90 -24.50 0.28
C HIS A 250 -1.93 -26.01 0.06
N LYS A 251 -1.72 -26.79 1.12
CA LYS A 251 -2.04 -28.22 1.11
C LYS A 251 -3.56 -28.35 1.11
N CYS A 252 -4.12 -28.87 0.02
CA CYS A 252 -5.56 -28.96 -0.19
C CYS A 252 -5.90 -30.34 -0.77
N THR A 253 -6.94 -30.97 -0.23
CA THR A 253 -7.47 -32.24 -0.74
C THR A 253 -8.37 -32.01 -1.96
N LYS A 254 -8.63 -33.07 -2.74
CA LYS A 254 -9.54 -32.98 -3.90
C LYS A 254 -10.97 -32.61 -3.52
N ASP A 255 -11.43 -33.07 -2.36
CA ASP A 255 -12.76 -32.78 -1.85
C ASP A 255 -12.90 -31.32 -1.42
N GLU A 256 -11.93 -30.79 -0.66
CA GLU A 256 -11.86 -29.36 -0.32
C GLU A 256 -11.78 -28.50 -1.59
N ALA A 257 -10.93 -28.88 -2.56
CA ALA A 257 -10.81 -28.16 -3.82
C ALA A 257 -12.13 -28.15 -4.62
N SER A 258 -12.89 -29.24 -4.61
CA SER A 258 -14.21 -29.31 -5.26
C SER A 258 -15.23 -28.40 -4.56
N GLN A 259 -15.24 -28.37 -3.22
CA GLN A 259 -16.10 -27.50 -2.42
C GLN A 259 -15.76 -26.01 -2.64
N LEU A 260 -14.48 -25.67 -2.58
CA LEU A 260 -13.99 -24.30 -2.84
C LEU A 260 -14.26 -23.89 -4.30
N GLY A 261 -14.06 -24.79 -5.26
CA GLY A 261 -14.39 -24.57 -6.67
C GLY A 261 -15.87 -24.27 -6.90
N ALA A 262 -16.77 -24.93 -6.17
CA ALA A 262 -18.21 -24.63 -6.19
C ALA A 262 -18.53 -23.25 -5.62
N LEU A 263 -17.89 -22.85 -4.51
CA LEU A 263 -18.04 -21.52 -3.94
C LEU A 263 -17.51 -20.44 -4.88
N ILE A 264 -16.37 -20.67 -5.54
CA ILE A 264 -15.82 -19.73 -6.53
C ILE A 264 -16.78 -19.61 -7.72
N TYR A 265 -17.32 -20.71 -8.23
CA TYR A 265 -18.33 -20.68 -9.30
C TYR A 265 -19.53 -19.82 -8.88
N ARG A 266 -20.04 -20.03 -7.66
CA ARG A 266 -21.15 -19.24 -7.09
C ARG A 266 -20.83 -17.75 -6.96
N VAL A 267 -19.58 -17.39 -6.64
CA VAL A 267 -19.14 -15.98 -6.63
C VAL A 267 -19.23 -15.37 -8.03
N LEU A 268 -18.81 -16.13 -9.06
CA LEU A 268 -18.74 -15.68 -10.46
C LEU A 268 -20.11 -15.61 -11.15
N PHE A 269 -20.99 -16.58 -10.89
CA PHE A 269 -22.24 -16.78 -11.65
C PHE A 269 -23.51 -16.77 -10.80
N GLY A 270 -23.41 -16.66 -9.47
CA GLY A 270 -24.57 -16.70 -8.59
C GLY A 270 -25.30 -18.04 -8.66
N GLU A 271 -26.62 -18.01 -8.86
CA GLU A 271 -27.48 -19.18 -9.04
C GLU A 271 -27.57 -19.67 -10.50
N ASP A 272 -26.87 -19.01 -11.44
CA ASP A 272 -26.95 -19.36 -12.86
C ASP A 272 -26.34 -20.74 -13.17
N LYS A 273 -27.21 -21.67 -13.53
CA LYS A 273 -26.85 -23.03 -13.95
C LYS A 273 -26.44 -23.12 -15.43
N GLY A 274 -26.66 -22.07 -16.22
CA GLY A 274 -26.34 -22.05 -17.66
C GLY A 274 -24.86 -22.21 -17.98
N ASN A 275 -23.97 -21.82 -17.05
CA ASN A 275 -22.53 -21.91 -17.23
C ASN A 275 -21.90 -23.20 -16.67
N LEU A 276 -22.67 -24.11 -16.06
CA LEU A 276 -22.14 -25.37 -15.50
C LEU A 276 -21.55 -26.29 -16.59
N ALA A 277 -22.09 -26.22 -17.81
CA ALA A 277 -21.56 -26.96 -18.94
C ALA A 277 -20.12 -26.55 -19.30
N LYS A 278 -19.75 -25.28 -19.04
CA LYS A 278 -18.46 -24.65 -19.36
C LYS A 278 -17.41 -24.79 -18.26
N ILE A 279 -17.71 -25.46 -17.14
CA ILE A 279 -16.74 -25.74 -16.07
C ILE A 279 -15.40 -26.31 -16.62
N PRO A 280 -15.38 -27.26 -17.58
CA PRO A 280 -14.14 -27.74 -18.20
C PRO A 280 -13.22 -26.64 -18.73
N GLU A 281 -13.78 -25.60 -19.34
CA GLU A 281 -13.03 -24.49 -19.97
C GLU A 281 -12.46 -23.51 -18.93
N MET A 282 -13.09 -23.41 -17.75
CA MET A 282 -12.72 -22.48 -16.70
C MET A 282 -12.10 -23.15 -15.47
N LEU A 283 -11.71 -24.42 -15.56
CA LEU A 283 -11.22 -25.20 -14.42
C LEU A 283 -10.01 -24.52 -13.72
N HIS A 284 -9.14 -23.86 -14.48
CA HIS A 284 -8.00 -23.09 -13.98
C HIS A 284 -8.37 -21.88 -13.10
N ARG A 285 -9.64 -21.44 -13.14
CA ARG A 285 -10.19 -20.37 -12.29
C ARG A 285 -10.89 -20.91 -11.03
N LEU A 286 -11.11 -22.22 -10.95
CA LEU A 286 -11.88 -22.86 -9.87
C LEU A 286 -11.02 -23.78 -9.00
N ILE A 287 -10.01 -24.43 -9.59
CA ILE A 287 -9.17 -25.45 -8.94
C ILE A 287 -7.71 -24.98 -8.89
N PRO A 288 -6.98 -25.26 -7.79
CA PRO A 288 -5.56 -24.98 -7.68
C PRO A 288 -4.74 -25.59 -8.82
N SER A 289 -3.80 -24.83 -9.35
CA SER A 289 -3.03 -25.18 -10.56
C SER A 289 -2.29 -26.52 -10.47
N ASP A 290 -1.88 -26.93 -9.26
CA ASP A 290 -1.21 -28.21 -8.99
C ASP A 290 -2.17 -29.40 -8.86
N LEU A 291 -3.46 -29.14 -8.60
CA LEU A 291 -4.50 -30.18 -8.49
C LEU A 291 -5.28 -30.40 -9.78
N VAL A 292 -5.23 -29.49 -10.75
CA VAL A 292 -6.00 -29.59 -12.02
C VAL A 292 -5.84 -30.95 -12.68
N LYS A 293 -4.62 -31.50 -12.72
CA LYS A 293 -4.31 -32.79 -13.37
C LYS A 293 -4.47 -34.02 -12.46
N SER A 294 -4.91 -33.85 -11.21
CA SER A 294 -4.98 -34.94 -10.23
C SER A 294 -6.17 -35.89 -10.43
N GLN A 295 -7.15 -35.52 -11.25
CA GLN A 295 -8.28 -36.35 -11.70
C GLN A 295 -8.80 -35.85 -13.05
N SER A 296 -9.74 -36.57 -13.66
CA SER A 296 -10.29 -36.17 -14.96
C SER A 296 -11.10 -34.87 -14.88
N VAL A 297 -11.19 -34.17 -16.01
CA VAL A 297 -11.97 -32.92 -16.10
C VAL A 297 -13.46 -33.16 -15.80
N ASP A 298 -13.98 -34.31 -16.22
CA ASP A 298 -15.37 -34.70 -15.95
C ASP A 298 -15.61 -35.04 -14.47
N ASP A 299 -14.63 -35.64 -13.79
CA ASP A 299 -14.71 -35.85 -12.33
C ASP A 299 -14.74 -34.54 -11.57
N TRP A 300 -13.87 -33.58 -11.93
CA TRP A 300 -13.92 -32.24 -11.36
C TRP A 300 -15.27 -31.58 -11.59
N LYS A 301 -15.77 -31.60 -12.82
CA LYS A 301 -17.08 -31.04 -13.16
C LYS A 301 -18.19 -31.66 -12.31
N ARG A 302 -18.24 -32.99 -12.19
CA ARG A 302 -19.25 -33.68 -11.37
C ARG A 302 -19.16 -33.28 -9.89
N SER A 303 -17.97 -33.28 -9.31
CA SER A 303 -17.78 -32.94 -7.89
C SER A 303 -18.10 -31.48 -7.59
N ILE A 304 -17.71 -30.55 -8.46
CA ILE A 304 -18.04 -29.13 -8.34
C ILE A 304 -19.55 -28.91 -8.43
N ILE A 305 -20.24 -29.52 -9.42
CA ILE A 305 -21.70 -29.41 -9.56
C ILE A 305 -22.42 -29.99 -8.33
N SER A 306 -21.95 -31.14 -7.83
CA SER A 306 -22.51 -31.78 -6.64
C SER A 306 -22.38 -30.87 -5.41
N ALA A 307 -21.21 -30.28 -5.18
CA ALA A 307 -21.01 -29.32 -4.09
C ALA A 307 -21.83 -28.03 -4.29
N TYR A 308 -21.86 -27.48 -5.50
CA TYR A 308 -22.61 -26.27 -5.83
C TYR A 308 -24.12 -26.40 -5.53
N ASN A 309 -24.71 -27.56 -5.86
CA ASN A 309 -26.13 -27.81 -5.59
C ASN A 309 -26.45 -27.96 -4.10
N LYS A 310 -25.49 -28.29 -3.23
CA LYS A 310 -25.70 -28.38 -1.77
C LYS A 310 -25.84 -27.01 -1.12
N ASP A 311 -25.23 -25.98 -1.70
CA ASP A 311 -25.22 -24.62 -1.17
C ASP A 311 -26.28 -23.71 -1.82
N ALA A 312 -27.36 -24.29 -2.38
CA ALA A 312 -28.42 -23.55 -3.05
C ALA A 312 -29.03 -22.45 -2.16
N GLY A 313 -29.29 -21.28 -2.74
CA GLY A 313 -29.79 -20.09 -2.05
C GLY A 313 -28.69 -19.21 -1.45
N THR A 314 -27.42 -19.61 -1.49
CA THR A 314 -26.31 -18.80 -0.98
C THR A 314 -25.96 -17.68 -1.96
N SER A 315 -25.89 -16.43 -1.48
CA SER A 315 -25.52 -15.27 -2.30
C SER A 315 -24.04 -15.29 -2.70
N SER A 316 -23.66 -14.52 -3.74
CA SER A 316 -22.25 -14.39 -4.15
C SER A 316 -21.36 -13.91 -3.01
N ASN A 317 -21.79 -12.92 -2.22
CA ASN A 317 -21.01 -12.42 -1.10
C ASN A 317 -20.95 -13.41 0.07
N ASP A 318 -22.03 -14.13 0.37
CA ASP A 318 -21.98 -15.17 1.41
C ASP A 318 -21.09 -16.35 1.00
N ALA A 319 -21.04 -16.67 -0.31
CA ALA A 319 -20.10 -17.66 -0.85
C ALA A 319 -18.63 -17.23 -0.64
N LYS A 320 -18.30 -15.94 -0.77
CA LYS A 320 -16.98 -15.41 -0.42
C LYS A 320 -16.64 -15.65 1.05
N VAL A 321 -17.58 -15.39 1.95
CA VAL A 321 -17.39 -15.59 3.40
C VAL A 321 -17.26 -17.09 3.73
N SER A 322 -18.06 -17.95 3.12
CA SER A 322 -17.97 -19.41 3.28
C SER A 322 -16.63 -19.95 2.77
N PHE A 323 -16.15 -19.46 1.62
CA PHE A 323 -14.82 -19.79 1.09
C PHE A 323 -13.74 -19.46 2.13
N LEU A 324 -13.79 -18.24 2.69
CA LEU A 324 -12.84 -17.80 3.70
C LEU A 324 -12.90 -18.65 4.97
N LYS A 325 -14.09 -19.02 5.45
CA LYS A 325 -14.26 -19.86 6.64
C LYS A 325 -13.63 -21.24 6.47
N LEU A 326 -13.72 -21.85 5.28
CA LEU A 326 -13.10 -23.14 4.99
C LEU A 326 -11.57 -23.05 5.06
N ILE A 327 -10.98 -22.06 4.38
CA ILE A 327 -9.51 -21.93 4.32
C ILE A 327 -8.90 -21.34 5.60
N TYR A 328 -9.69 -20.67 6.44
CA TYR A 328 -9.22 -20.04 7.69
C TYR A 328 -8.53 -21.00 8.65
N MET A 329 -8.94 -22.28 8.62
CA MET A 329 -8.36 -23.34 9.46
C MET A 329 -6.96 -23.76 9.02
N TRP A 330 -6.54 -23.40 7.80
CA TRP A 330 -5.23 -23.78 7.30
C TRP A 330 -4.12 -22.95 7.97
N PRO A 331 -2.98 -23.57 8.35
CA PRO A 331 -1.86 -22.87 8.98
C PRO A 331 -1.23 -21.79 8.09
N THR A 332 -1.54 -21.83 6.79
CA THR A 332 -1.08 -20.94 5.75
C THR A 332 -2.08 -19.85 5.35
N PHE A 333 -3.25 -19.76 6.00
CA PHE A 333 -4.21 -18.68 5.76
C PHE A 333 -3.60 -17.30 6.05
N GLY A 334 -3.91 -16.30 5.20
CA GLY A 334 -3.46 -14.92 5.42
C GLY A 334 -1.95 -14.77 5.35
N SER A 335 -1.29 -15.55 4.49
CA SER A 335 0.16 -15.51 4.29
C SER A 335 0.57 -14.70 3.09
N ALA A 336 1.77 -14.13 3.13
CA ALA A 336 2.53 -13.78 1.94
C ALA A 336 3.47 -14.93 1.59
N PHE A 337 3.49 -15.33 0.32
CA PHE A 337 4.25 -16.48 -0.17
C PHE A 337 5.44 -16.05 -1.04
N PHE A 338 6.56 -16.74 -0.88
CA PHE A 338 7.82 -16.47 -1.59
C PHE A 338 8.45 -17.79 -2.02
N ASP A 339 8.56 -18.00 -3.34
CA ASP A 339 9.38 -19.06 -3.91
C ASP A 339 10.85 -18.65 -3.79
N VAL A 340 11.67 -19.46 -3.11
CA VAL A 340 13.08 -19.15 -2.84
C VAL A 340 13.98 -20.37 -3.02
N LYS A 341 15.28 -20.11 -3.22
CA LYS A 341 16.31 -21.15 -3.14
C LYS A 341 17.17 -20.94 -1.89
N GLN A 342 17.20 -21.89 -0.98
CA GLN A 342 18.03 -21.84 0.22
C GLN A 342 19.40 -22.50 0.00
N THR A 343 20.43 -22.04 0.70
CA THR A 343 21.83 -22.49 0.51
C THR A 343 22.57 -22.89 1.79
N THR A 344 21.93 -22.85 2.95
CA THR A 344 22.61 -22.98 4.25
C THR A 344 22.18 -24.18 5.09
N GLU A 345 20.96 -24.69 4.92
CA GLU A 345 20.41 -25.76 5.75
C GLU A 345 20.36 -27.08 4.96
N PRO A 346 21.28 -28.03 5.23
CA PRO A 346 21.38 -29.26 4.44
C PRO A 346 20.21 -30.24 4.66
N ASN A 347 19.48 -30.08 5.76
CA ASN A 347 18.31 -30.90 6.08
C ASN A 347 17.04 -30.43 5.36
N TYR A 348 17.08 -29.27 4.70
CA TYR A 348 15.95 -28.73 3.94
C TYR A 348 16.20 -28.87 2.44
N PRO A 349 15.13 -29.05 1.63
CA PRO A 349 15.24 -28.95 0.19
C PRO A 349 15.87 -27.62 -0.23
N GLU A 350 16.63 -27.60 -1.33
CA GLU A 350 17.16 -26.35 -1.89
C GLU A 350 16.04 -25.39 -2.28
N SER A 351 14.97 -25.89 -2.89
CA SER A 351 13.80 -25.09 -3.25
C SER A 351 12.78 -25.10 -2.13
N LEU A 352 12.40 -23.92 -1.64
CA LEU A 352 11.40 -23.75 -0.58
C LEU A 352 10.32 -22.76 -0.99
N LEU A 353 9.12 -23.01 -0.51
CA LEU A 353 8.04 -22.03 -0.46
C LEU A 353 8.01 -21.45 0.96
N ILE A 354 8.36 -20.18 1.11
CA ILE A 354 8.26 -19.48 2.38
C ILE A 354 6.91 -18.80 2.50
N ALA A 355 6.21 -19.02 3.63
CA ALA A 355 4.98 -18.31 3.96
C ALA A 355 5.15 -17.48 5.25
N ILE A 356 5.00 -16.16 5.15
CA ILE A 356 5.05 -15.24 6.31
C ILE A 356 3.63 -14.87 6.71
N ASN A 357 3.24 -15.18 7.94
CA ASN A 357 1.89 -14.92 8.45
C ASN A 357 1.88 -14.70 9.97
N LYS A 358 0.69 -14.70 10.59
CA LYS A 358 0.52 -14.47 12.04
C LYS A 358 1.28 -15.47 12.94
N ASN A 359 1.63 -16.64 12.43
CA ASN A 359 2.34 -17.69 13.17
C ASN A 359 3.87 -17.53 13.09
N GLY A 360 4.39 -16.66 12.20
CA GLY A 360 5.82 -16.49 11.96
C GLY A 360 6.20 -16.78 10.52
N VAL A 361 7.39 -17.35 10.33
CA VAL A 361 7.92 -17.77 9.03
C VAL A 361 7.80 -19.29 8.91
N ASN A 362 7.07 -19.72 7.88
CA ASN A 362 6.81 -21.13 7.60
C ASN A 362 7.63 -21.57 6.38
N LEU A 363 8.31 -22.70 6.50
CA LEU A 363 9.04 -23.35 5.41
C LEU A 363 8.18 -24.49 4.87
N ILE A 364 7.85 -24.45 3.59
CA ILE A 364 6.91 -25.38 2.96
C ILE A 364 7.60 -26.06 1.77
N HIS A 365 7.41 -27.37 1.63
CA HIS A 365 7.89 -28.12 0.49
C HIS A 365 7.10 -27.71 -0.77
N PRO A 366 7.74 -27.23 -1.86
CA PRO A 366 7.02 -26.64 -3.00
C PRO A 366 6.08 -27.62 -3.74
N GLN A 367 6.42 -28.90 -3.80
CA GLN A 367 5.61 -29.92 -4.47
C GLN A 367 4.51 -30.50 -3.56
N THR A 368 4.88 -31.10 -2.42
CA THR A 368 3.94 -31.78 -1.51
C THR A 368 3.09 -30.83 -0.67
N LYS A 369 3.48 -29.55 -0.61
CA LYS A 369 2.88 -28.50 0.23
C LYS A 369 2.94 -28.81 1.73
N GLU A 370 3.81 -29.73 2.13
CA GLU A 370 3.99 -30.08 3.53
C GLU A 370 4.77 -29.00 4.26
N LEU A 371 4.31 -28.70 5.48
CA LEU A 371 4.96 -27.76 6.37
C LEU A 371 6.19 -28.42 6.98
N ILE A 372 7.38 -28.00 6.56
CA ILE A 372 8.66 -28.52 7.01
C ILE A 372 9.00 -27.96 8.39
N ALA A 373 8.82 -26.65 8.58
CA ALA A 373 9.09 -25.97 9.84
C ALA A 373 8.27 -24.67 9.96
N THR A 374 7.96 -24.30 11.21
CA THR A 374 7.46 -22.97 11.55
C THR A 374 8.39 -22.33 12.56
N HIS A 375 8.87 -21.13 12.24
CA HIS A 375 9.69 -20.30 13.09
C HIS A 375 8.86 -19.12 13.59
N PRO A 376 8.34 -19.18 14.83
CA PRO A 376 7.65 -18.05 15.43
C PRO A 376 8.56 -16.83 15.48
N PHE A 377 7.97 -15.65 15.35
CA PHE A 377 8.74 -14.40 15.38
C PHE A 377 9.58 -14.22 16.65
N SER A 378 9.14 -14.75 17.80
CA SER A 378 9.89 -14.74 19.06
C SER A 378 11.21 -15.54 19.00
N LYS A 379 11.36 -16.43 18.03
CA LYS A 379 12.59 -17.19 17.78
C LYS A 379 13.47 -16.56 16.69
N ILE A 380 13.03 -15.50 16.02
CA ILE A 380 13.82 -14.82 14.98
C ILE A 380 14.59 -13.70 15.66
N SER A 381 15.92 -13.82 15.71
CA SER A 381 16.77 -12.85 16.40
C SER A 381 17.27 -11.73 15.49
N ASN A 382 17.44 -12.00 14.20
CA ASN A 382 17.88 -11.00 13.23
C ASN A 382 17.46 -11.41 11.81
N TRP A 383 17.31 -10.42 10.92
CA TRP A 383 17.12 -10.63 9.50
C TRP A 383 17.73 -9.47 8.70
N SER A 384 18.01 -9.72 7.43
CA SER A 384 18.53 -8.71 6.51
C SER A 384 18.17 -9.10 5.08
N SER A 385 18.00 -8.12 4.21
CA SER A 385 17.73 -8.36 2.79
C SER A 385 18.68 -7.56 1.89
N GLY A 386 18.88 -8.09 0.68
CA GLY A 386 19.54 -7.39 -0.42
C GLY A 386 18.71 -7.53 -1.70
N ASN A 387 19.26 -7.05 -2.81
CA ASN A 387 18.55 -7.12 -4.11
C ASN A 387 18.36 -8.56 -4.62
N THR A 388 19.18 -9.51 -4.16
CA THR A 388 19.22 -10.90 -4.64
C THR A 388 19.10 -11.93 -3.51
N TYR A 389 18.96 -11.50 -2.26
CA TYR A 389 18.89 -12.41 -1.13
C TYR A 389 18.01 -11.91 0.01
N PHE A 390 17.60 -12.87 0.84
CA PHE A 390 17.00 -12.67 2.14
C PHE A 390 17.70 -13.60 3.13
N HIS A 391 18.08 -13.09 4.30
CA HIS A 391 18.78 -13.84 5.34
C HIS A 391 18.06 -13.68 6.67
N MET A 392 17.88 -14.77 7.41
CA MET A 392 17.36 -14.74 8.79
C MET A 392 18.14 -15.67 9.72
N THR A 393 18.25 -15.27 10.99
CA THR A 393 18.82 -16.06 12.07
C THR A 393 17.72 -16.52 13.02
N ILE A 394 17.66 -17.82 13.29
CA ILE A 394 16.65 -18.47 14.14
C ILE A 394 17.34 -18.97 15.42
N GLY A 395 16.88 -18.55 16.58
CA GLY A 395 17.50 -18.83 17.87
C GLY A 395 18.49 -17.74 18.30
N ASN A 396 19.43 -18.08 19.18
CA ASN A 396 20.43 -17.13 19.68
C ASN A 396 21.68 -17.08 18.77
N LEU A 397 22.48 -16.03 18.90
CA LEU A 397 23.67 -15.81 18.05
C LEU A 397 24.73 -16.92 18.14
N VAL A 398 24.70 -17.76 19.18
CA VAL A 398 25.73 -18.76 19.49
C VAL A 398 25.33 -20.18 19.05
N ARG A 399 24.04 -20.53 19.04
CA ARG A 399 23.51 -21.86 18.68
C ARG A 399 22.33 -21.80 17.70
N GLY A 400 22.08 -20.64 17.09
CA GLY A 400 20.99 -20.44 16.14
C GLY A 400 21.31 -20.98 14.75
N SER A 401 20.28 -21.44 14.04
CA SER A 401 20.37 -21.79 12.63
C SER A 401 20.28 -20.53 11.76
N LYS A 402 20.95 -20.54 10.62
CA LYS A 402 20.94 -19.44 9.66
C LYS A 402 20.30 -19.91 8.38
N LEU A 403 19.30 -19.18 7.90
CA LEU A 403 18.64 -19.46 6.63
C LEU A 403 18.94 -18.33 5.65
N LEU A 404 19.75 -18.64 4.63
CA LEU A 404 20.03 -17.75 3.51
C LEU A 404 19.23 -18.21 2.29
N CYS A 405 18.43 -17.30 1.74
CA CYS A 405 17.55 -17.51 0.60
C CYS A 405 17.95 -16.59 -0.56
N GLU A 406 18.15 -17.15 -1.74
CA GLU A 406 18.24 -16.41 -3.00
C GLU A 406 16.83 -15.98 -3.43
N THR A 407 16.62 -14.67 -3.57
CA THR A 407 15.34 -14.10 -3.97
C THR A 407 15.46 -12.62 -4.34
N SER A 408 14.71 -12.18 -5.35
CA SER A 408 14.56 -10.75 -5.69
C SER A 408 13.53 -10.02 -4.82
N MET A 409 12.87 -10.73 -3.90
CA MET A 409 11.75 -10.26 -3.09
C MET A 409 12.13 -10.01 -1.63
N GLY A 410 13.42 -10.02 -1.31
CA GLY A 410 13.93 -9.86 0.06
C GLY A 410 13.40 -8.61 0.75
N TYR A 411 13.29 -7.49 0.02
CA TYR A 411 12.73 -6.24 0.54
C TYR A 411 11.27 -6.36 1.03
N LYS A 412 10.45 -7.22 0.40
CA LYS A 412 9.06 -7.46 0.85
C LYS A 412 9.03 -8.38 2.07
N MET A 413 9.92 -9.37 2.12
CA MET A 413 10.04 -10.28 3.26
C MET A 413 10.48 -9.51 4.51
N ASP A 414 11.47 -8.64 4.36
CA ASP A 414 11.97 -7.74 5.39
C ASP A 414 10.89 -6.77 5.92
N ASP A 415 10.20 -6.07 5.01
CA ASP A 415 9.08 -5.19 5.36
C ASP A 415 7.98 -5.93 6.15
N LEU A 416 7.60 -7.13 5.71
CA LEU A 416 6.58 -7.94 6.40
C LEU A 416 7.03 -8.40 7.78
N LEU A 417 8.25 -8.95 7.91
CA LEU A 417 8.79 -9.36 9.20
C LEU A 417 8.84 -8.20 10.19
N THR A 418 9.40 -7.07 9.74
CA THR A 418 9.46 -5.84 10.53
C THR A 418 8.07 -5.42 10.97
N SER A 419 7.11 -5.38 10.04
CA SER A 419 5.73 -4.96 10.32
C SER A 419 5.02 -5.89 11.31
N TYR A 420 5.14 -7.21 11.16
CA TYR A 420 4.56 -8.18 12.09
C TYR A 420 5.17 -8.05 13.49
N ILE A 421 6.50 -7.99 13.59
CA ILE A 421 7.22 -7.88 14.87
C ILE A 421 6.87 -6.57 15.58
N SER A 422 6.89 -5.44 14.88
CA SER A 422 6.49 -4.15 15.45
C SER A 422 5.06 -4.16 15.98
N LEU A 423 4.11 -4.76 15.23
CA LEU A 423 2.71 -4.84 15.68
C LEU A 423 2.56 -5.71 16.94
N MET A 424 3.28 -6.83 17.04
CA MET A 424 3.23 -7.68 18.23
C MET A 424 3.85 -7.00 19.46
N LEU A 425 5.00 -6.33 19.31
CA LEU A 425 5.63 -5.57 20.40
C LEU A 425 4.70 -4.46 20.91
N ASN A 426 4.05 -3.73 20.00
CA ASN A 426 3.08 -2.71 20.35
C ASN A 426 1.87 -3.28 21.11
N ASN A 427 1.39 -4.46 20.71
CA ASN A 427 0.28 -5.15 21.40
C ASN A 427 0.67 -5.66 22.79
N LEU A 428 1.91 -6.14 22.98
CA LEU A 428 2.43 -6.55 24.30
C LEU A 428 2.53 -5.34 25.25
N ASN A 429 3.08 -4.22 24.77
CA ASN A 429 3.22 -3.00 25.56
C ASN A 429 1.86 -2.40 25.97
N ARG A 430 0.82 -2.57 25.14
CA ARG A 430 -0.55 -2.14 25.49
C ARG A 430 -1.17 -3.01 26.59
N LYS A 431 -0.96 -4.33 26.55
CA LYS A 431 -1.46 -5.25 27.57
C LYS A 431 -0.77 -5.09 28.93
N GLY A 432 0.47 -4.60 28.97
CA GLY A 432 1.15 -4.29 30.23
C GLY A 432 0.74 -2.96 30.88
N ARG A 433 -0.14 -2.18 30.23
CA ARG A 433 -0.65 -0.88 30.72
C ARG A 433 -2.14 -0.92 31.11
N THR A 434 -2.78 -2.08 30.97
CA THR A 434 -4.14 -2.38 31.42
C THR A 434 -4.06 -3.42 32.51
#